data_AF-A0A3N5EMN6-F1
#
_entry.id   AF-A0A3N5EMN6-F1
#
_cell.length_a   1.000
_cell.length_b   1.000
_cell.length_c   1.000
_cell.angle_alpha   90.00
_cell.angle_beta   90.00
_cell.angle_gamma   90.00
#
_symmetry.space_group_name_H-M   'P 1'
#
loop_
_entity.id
_entity.type
_entity.pdbx_description
1 polymer ?
#
loop_
_entity_poly.entity_id
_entity_poly.type
_entity_poly.pdbx_seq_one_letter_code
_entity_poly.pdbx_strand_id
1 'polypeptide(L)'
;MALIYLRRLFMIYPRLTRREIEVIELVADGFTKDEIAEELFISPCTVKNHTKNILDKYNCNRLIKAVGVYMFDKGRLHGKE
;
A
#
# COMPACT_ATOMS: atom_id res chain seq x y z
N MET A 1 3.09 -18.75 -21.19
CA MET A 1 3.33 -17.42 -21.81
C MET A 1 2.12 -16.49 -21.77
N ALA A 2 0.91 -16.89 -22.18
CA ALA A 2 -0.29 -16.03 -22.15
C ALA A 2 -0.74 -15.55 -20.74
N LEU A 3 -0.56 -16.38 -19.70
CA LEU A 3 -0.92 -16.01 -18.32
C LEU A 3 -0.07 -14.88 -17.71
N ILE A 4 1.16 -14.67 -18.23
CA ILE A 4 2.03 -13.58 -17.78
C ILE A 4 1.55 -12.23 -18.36
N TYR A 5 0.98 -12.24 -19.57
CA TYR A 5 0.44 -11.04 -20.22
C TYR A 5 -0.86 -10.55 -19.58
N LEU A 6 -1.73 -11.45 -19.12
CA LEU A 6 -2.99 -11.08 -18.45
C LEU A 6 -2.77 -10.40 -17.10
N ARG A 7 -1.70 -10.74 -16.37
CA ARG A 7 -1.29 -10.04 -15.13
C ARG A 7 -0.96 -8.56 -15.37
N ARG A 8 -0.61 -8.20 -16.61
CA ARG A 8 -0.28 -6.83 -17.02
C ARG A 8 -1.51 -6.04 -17.51
N LEU A 9 -2.56 -6.74 -17.96
CA LEU A 9 -3.79 -6.14 -18.51
C LEU A 9 -4.90 -5.99 -17.46
N PHE A 10 -4.93 -6.86 -16.45
CA PHE A 10 -5.77 -6.72 -15.26
C PHE A 10 -4.86 -6.50 -14.06
N MET A 11 -4.39 -5.26 -13.86
CA MET A 11 -3.99 -4.82 -12.52
C MET A 11 -5.27 -4.85 -11.67
N ILE A 12 -5.57 -6.00 -11.08
CA ILE A 12 -6.56 -6.10 -10.00
C ILE A 12 -5.89 -5.41 -8.82
N TYR A 13 -6.16 -4.12 -8.66
CA TYR A 13 -5.69 -3.37 -7.51
C TYR A 13 -6.26 -4.02 -6.26
N PRO A 14 -5.41 -4.46 -5.32
CA PRO A 14 -5.92 -5.04 -4.10
C PRO A 14 -6.63 -3.95 -3.30
N ARG A 15 -7.89 -4.21 -2.92
CA ARG A 15 -8.60 -3.28 -2.03
C ARG A 15 -7.93 -3.27 -0.67
N LEU A 16 -7.21 -2.19 -0.39
CA LEU A 16 -6.80 -1.85 0.95
C LEU A 16 -8.03 -1.50 1.79
N THR A 17 -7.99 -1.90 3.05
CA THR A 17 -8.90 -1.40 4.07
C THR A 17 -8.58 0.06 4.36
N ARG A 18 -9.54 0.79 4.94
CA ARG A 18 -9.32 2.19 5.35
C ARG A 18 -8.05 2.37 6.19
N ARG A 19 -7.80 1.47 7.13
CA ARG A 19 -6.63 1.56 8.00
C ARG A 19 -5.30 1.29 7.29
N GLU A 20 -5.31 0.38 6.32
CA GLU A 20 -4.13 0.14 5.49
C GLU A 20 -3.85 1.31 4.53
N ILE A 21 -4.89 2.02 4.07
CA ILE A 21 -4.75 3.26 3.32
C ILE A 21 -4.07 4.33 4.17
N GLU A 22 -4.57 4.56 5.39
CA GLU A 22 -3.95 5.54 6.31
C GLU A 22 -2.48 5.20 6.58
N VAL A 23 -2.16 3.92 6.82
CA VAL A 23 -0.77 3.47 7.03
C VAL A 23 0.10 3.68 5.79
N ILE A 24 -0.36 3.28 4.59
CA ILE A 24 0.48 3.40 3.39
C ILE A 24 0.69 4.85 2.96
N GLU A 25 -0.27 5.74 3.25
CA GLU A 25 -0.16 7.17 3.01
C GLU A 25 0.90 7.81 3.91
N LEU A 26 0.84 7.56 5.22
CA LEU A 26 1.86 8.08 6.14
C LEU A 26 3.27 7.55 5.81
N VAL A 27 3.38 6.29 5.38
CA VAL A 27 4.67 5.76 4.90
C VAL A 27 5.16 6.52 3.67
N ALA A 28 4.25 6.90 2.77
CA ALA A 28 4.60 7.65 1.58
C ALA A 28 4.99 9.11 1.88
N ASP A 29 4.42 9.67 2.94
CA ASP A 29 4.79 10.98 3.49
C ASP A 29 6.12 10.94 4.28
N GLY A 30 6.72 9.75 4.42
CA GLY A 30 8.05 9.55 5.00
C GLY A 30 8.06 9.22 6.49
N PHE A 31 6.90 8.96 7.10
CA PHE A 31 6.81 8.62 8.52
C PHE A 31 7.43 7.25 8.80
N THR A 32 8.09 7.16 9.95
CA THR A 32 8.60 5.92 10.53
C THR A 32 7.46 5.10 11.14
N LYS A 33 7.69 3.81 11.40
CA LYS A 33 6.66 2.94 11.98
C LYS A 33 6.21 3.37 13.38
N ASP A 34 7.11 4.01 14.12
CA ASP A 34 6.83 4.49 15.48
C ASP A 34 6.01 5.79 15.42
N GLU A 35 6.37 6.73 14.53
CA GLU A 35 5.56 7.93 14.29
C GLU A 35 4.15 7.59 13.77
N ILE A 36 4.03 6.61 12.87
CA ILE A 36 2.73 6.10 12.41
C ILE A 36 1.93 5.51 13.57
N ALA A 37 2.59 4.82 14.50
CA ALA A 37 1.94 4.21 15.65
C ALA A 37 1.35 5.30 16.56
N GLU A 38 2.11 6.38 16.79
CA GLU A 38 1.69 7.56 17.54
C GLU A 38 0.53 8.28 16.86
N GLU A 39 0.68 8.65 15.59
CA GLU A 39 -0.33 9.38 14.79
C GLU A 39 -1.67 8.63 14.73
N LEU A 40 -1.59 7.30 14.60
CA LEU A 40 -2.75 6.45 14.50
C LEU A 40 -3.26 5.94 15.85
N PHE A 41 -2.62 6.26 16.98
CA PHE A 41 -2.98 5.78 18.32
C PHE A 41 -3.07 4.24 18.40
N ILE A 42 -2.09 3.53 17.83
CA ILE A 42 -1.98 2.06 17.83
C ILE A 42 -0.56 1.62 18.19
N SER A 43 -0.35 0.32 18.45
CA SER A 43 1.00 -0.16 18.75
C SER A 43 1.89 -0.23 17.48
N PRO A 44 3.22 -0.07 17.59
CA PRO A 44 4.15 -0.31 16.48
C PRO A 44 4.05 -1.74 15.93
N CYS A 45 3.69 -2.72 16.77
CA CYS A 45 3.42 -4.10 16.35
C CYS A 45 2.19 -4.17 15.42
N THR A 46 1.13 -3.42 15.74
CA THR A 46 -0.07 -3.29 14.91
C THR A 46 0.27 -2.63 13.56
N VAL A 47 1.10 -1.58 13.55
CA VAL A 47 1.61 -0.98 12.30
C VAL A 47 2.39 -2.00 11.47
N LYS A 48 3.26 -2.81 12.09
CA LYS A 48 3.97 -3.90 11.40
C LYS A 48 2.98 -4.88 10.75
N ASN A 49 1.91 -5.24 11.45
CA ASN A 49 0.88 -6.13 10.91
C ASN A 49 0.15 -5.51 9.71
N HIS A 50 -0.24 -4.24 9.78
CA HIS A 50 -0.81 -3.52 8.65
C HIS A 50 0.16 -3.48 7.45
N THR A 51 1.44 -3.18 7.67
CA THR A 51 2.44 -3.18 6.58
C THR A 51 2.63 -4.56 5.96
N LYS A 52 2.52 -5.64 6.74
CA LYS A 52 2.57 -7.02 6.21
C LYS A 52 1.36 -7.31 5.33
N ASN A 53 0.15 -6.99 5.81
CA ASN A 53 -1.07 -7.20 5.03
C ASN A 53 -1.06 -6.40 3.72
N ILE A 54 -0.55 -5.17 3.74
CA ILE A 54 -0.33 -4.34 2.54
C ILE A 54 0.60 -5.07 1.56
N LEU A 55 1.75 -5.56 2.03
CA LEU A 55 2.71 -6.28 1.18
C LEU A 55 2.10 -7.52 0.55
N ASP A 56 1.37 -8.32 1.33
CA ASP A 56 0.70 -9.53 0.85
C ASP A 56 -0.34 -9.18 -0.23
N LYS A 57 -1.12 -8.12 0.00
CA LYS A 57 -2.12 -7.60 -0.94
C LYS A 57 -1.50 -7.14 -2.26
N TYR A 58 -0.42 -6.37 -2.21
CA TYR A 58 0.30 -5.91 -3.40
C TYR A 58 1.25 -6.96 -3.99
N ASN A 59 1.33 -8.16 -3.40
CA ASN A 59 2.29 -9.20 -3.73
C ASN A 59 3.72 -8.64 -3.87
N CYS A 60 4.09 -7.80 -2.91
CA CYS A 60 5.34 -7.06 -2.86
C CYS A 60 6.21 -7.57 -1.71
N ASN A 61 7.53 -7.54 -1.91
CA ASN A 61 8.49 -7.93 -0.87
C ASN A 61 9.09 -6.75 -0.11
N ARG A 62 8.79 -5.51 -0.54
CA ARG A 62 9.32 -4.28 0.05
C ARG A 62 8.24 -3.22 0.10
N LEU A 63 8.14 -2.52 1.23
CA LEU A 63 7.08 -1.56 1.47
C LEU A 63 7.19 -0.36 0.52
N ILE A 64 8.40 0.11 0.25
CA ILE A 64 8.67 1.17 -0.74
C ILE A 64 8.15 0.80 -2.13
N LYS A 65 8.25 -0.47 -2.54
CA LYS A 65 7.69 -0.92 -3.83
C LYS A 65 6.16 -0.87 -3.81
N ALA A 66 5.54 -1.32 -2.71
CA ALA A 66 4.09 -1.25 -2.54
C ALA A 66 3.59 0.21 -2.56
N VAL A 67 4.29 1.13 -1.90
CA VAL A 67 4.01 2.57 -1.95
C VAL A 67 4.09 3.11 -3.37
N GLY A 68 5.14 2.78 -4.13
CA GLY A 68 5.27 3.22 -5.53
C GLY A 68 4.12 2.74 -6.41
N VAL A 69 3.69 1.49 -6.26
CA VAL A 69 2.52 0.93 -6.98
C VAL A 69 1.23 1.62 -6.54
N TYR A 70 1.05 1.84 -5.24
CA TYR A 70 -0.11 2.56 -4.70
C TYR A 70 -0.19 4.00 -5.22
N MET A 71 0.93 4.73 -5.25
CA MET A 71 0.96 6.11 -5.76
C MET A 71 0.67 6.18 -7.25
N PHE A 72 1.21 5.25 -8.03
CA PHE A 72 0.89 5.13 -9.45
C PHE A 72 -0.61 4.85 -9.67
N ASP A 73 -1.23 4.02 -8.82
CA ASP A 73 -2.67 3.76 -8.85
C ASP A 73 -3.50 5.00 -8.47
N LYS A 74 -3.18 5.60 -7.33
CA LYS A 74 -3.88 6.79 -6.80
C LYS A 74 -3.89 7.93 -7.82
N GLY A 75 -2.79 8.13 -8.54
CA GLY A 75 -2.69 9.10 -9.63
C GLY A 75 -3.57 8.77 -10.85
N ARG A 76 -3.79 7.48 -11.16
CA ARG A 76 -4.73 7.06 -12.22
C ARG A 76 -6.19 7.25 -11.82
N LEU A 77 -6.50 7.15 -10.53
CA LEU A 77 -7.86 7.34 -10.01
C LEU A 77 -8.29 8.81 -10.00
N HIS A 78 -7.35 9.75 -9.82
CA HIS A 78 -7.65 11.20 -9.78
C HIS A 78 -7.39 11.92 -11.11
N GLY A 79 -6.76 11.28 -12.10
CA GLY A 79 -6.50 11.86 -13.44
C GLY A 79 -7.69 11.82 -14.42
N LYS A 80 -8.93 11.88 -13.93
CA LYS A 80 -10.17 11.90 -14.74
C LYS A 80 -11.10 13.07 -14.38
N GLU A 81 -10.52 14.20 -14.01
CA GLU A 81 -11.23 15.49 -13.96
C GLU A 81 -10.69 16.43 -15.06
#